data_AF-A0A0F7JVE8-F1
#
_entry.id   AF-A0A0F7JVE8-F1
#
_cell.length_a   1.000
_cell.length_b   1.000
_cell.length_c   1.000
_cell.angle_alpha   90.00
_cell.angle_beta   90.00
_cell.angle_gamma   90.00
#
_symmetry.space_group_name_H-M   'P 1'
#
loop_
_entity.id
_entity.type
_entity.pdbx_description
1 polymer ?
#
loop_
_entity_poly.entity_id
_entity_poly.type
_entity_poly.pdbx_seq_one_letter_code
_entity_poly.pdbx_strand_id
1 'polypeptide(L)'
;MEQELPLEAEAEAAADYVPMIMRAMEANDIGIRTMALRSGIKKSRLGTILHRDPEKRASMTLPEFQAILRALNIDLMQAVISVEMTREMELVQDDRFTALVAMLSTLFKGLPHRLVEALQELEGMDGSEIRSEWGTYFQSAVIKRMVTEITAVLQRRSQFGSGRDPLL
;
A
#
# COMPACT_ATOMS: atom_id res chain seq x y z
N MET A 1 -26.59 22.42 -27.33
CA MET A 1 -25.53 22.83 -26.40
C MET A 1 -25.12 21.59 -25.64
N GLU A 2 -24.42 20.71 -26.33
CA GLU A 2 -23.85 19.49 -25.77
C GLU A 2 -22.50 19.91 -25.18
N GLN A 3 -22.43 20.00 -23.85
CA GLN A 3 -21.14 20.09 -23.18
C GLN A 3 -20.55 18.68 -23.22
N GLU A 4 -19.68 18.45 -24.19
CA GLU A 4 -18.72 17.35 -24.16
C GLU A 4 -17.96 17.46 -22.83
N LEU A 5 -18.22 16.51 -21.92
CA LEU A 5 -17.42 16.31 -20.72
C LEU A 5 -15.97 16.08 -21.17
N PRO A 6 -14.96 16.72 -20.54
CA PRO A 6 -13.59 16.59 -21.01
C PRO A 6 -13.16 15.13 -20.99
N LEU A 7 -12.80 14.60 -22.15
CA LEU A 7 -12.08 13.34 -22.36
C LEU A 7 -10.62 13.44 -21.86
N GLU A 8 -10.42 14.08 -20.71
CA GLU A 8 -9.13 14.35 -20.08
C GLU A 8 -9.17 13.85 -18.63
N ALA A 9 -9.48 12.57 -18.44
CA ALA A 9 -8.59 11.82 -17.56
C ALA A 9 -7.36 11.58 -18.43
N GLU A 10 -6.36 12.46 -18.36
CA GLU A 10 -4.99 12.09 -18.75
C GLU A 10 -4.81 10.66 -18.27
N ALA A 11 -4.60 9.71 -19.20
CA ALA A 11 -4.46 8.31 -18.85
C ALA A 11 -3.41 8.24 -17.77
N GLU A 12 -3.86 8.08 -16.52
CA GLU A 12 -3.04 8.31 -15.36
C GLU A 12 -1.83 7.41 -15.52
N ALA A 13 -0.66 8.01 -15.74
CA ALA A 13 0.50 7.28 -16.20
C ALA A 13 0.70 6.08 -15.26
N ALA A 14 0.55 4.88 -15.81
CA ALA A 14 0.43 3.67 -14.99
C ALA A 14 1.57 3.65 -13.97
N ALA A 15 1.21 3.56 -12.69
CA ALA A 15 2.15 3.64 -11.58
C ALA A 15 3.36 2.70 -11.80
N ASP A 16 4.58 3.24 -11.75
CA ASP A 16 5.80 2.43 -11.92
C ASP A 16 6.20 1.78 -10.59
N TYR A 17 5.96 0.47 -10.48
CA TYR A 17 6.28 -0.33 -9.30
C TYR A 17 7.75 -0.81 -9.25
N VAL A 18 8.49 -0.73 -10.35
CA VAL A 18 9.85 -1.30 -10.40
C VAL A 18 10.84 -0.62 -9.47
N PRO A 19 10.85 0.72 -9.30
CA PRO A 19 11.70 1.36 -8.31
C PRO A 19 11.45 0.83 -6.89
N MET A 20 10.19 0.61 -6.51
CA MET A 20 9.82 0.03 -5.22
C MET A 20 10.34 -1.42 -5.09
N ILE A 21 10.14 -2.24 -6.12
CA ILE A 21 10.64 -3.63 -6.17
C ILE A 21 12.16 -3.67 -6.02
N MET A 22 12.89 -2.84 -6.77
CA MET A 22 14.35 -2.81 -6.76
C MET A 22 14.91 -2.38 -5.40
N ARG A 23 14.29 -1.41 -4.75
CA ARG A 23 14.65 -1.00 -3.38
C ARG A 23 14.38 -2.11 -2.37
N ALA A 24 13.24 -2.78 -2.47
CA ALA A 24 12.93 -3.90 -1.59
C ALA A 24 13.91 -5.07 -1.78
N MET A 25 14.35 -5.32 -3.02
CA MET A 25 15.40 -6.30 -3.31
C MET A 25 16.72 -5.91 -2.64
N GLU A 26 17.13 -4.65 -2.75
CA GLU A 26 18.35 -4.13 -2.12
C GLU A 26 18.30 -4.21 -0.59
N ALA A 27 17.19 -3.76 0.02
CA ALA A 27 17.00 -3.78 1.47
C ALA A 27 17.00 -5.20 2.07
N ASN A 28 16.67 -6.22 1.28
CA ASN A 28 16.65 -7.63 1.70
C ASN A 28 17.86 -8.43 1.20
N ASP A 29 18.85 -7.78 0.57
CA ASP A 29 20.02 -8.42 -0.07
C ASP A 29 19.64 -9.55 -1.07
N ILE A 30 18.58 -9.32 -1.86
CA ILE A 30 18.06 -10.28 -2.83
C ILE A 30 18.55 -9.89 -4.24
N GLY A 31 19.53 -10.63 -4.75
CA GLY A 31 19.93 -10.53 -6.15
C GLY A 31 18.95 -11.19 -7.13
N ILE A 32 19.07 -10.86 -8.42
CA ILE A 32 18.22 -11.40 -9.52
C ILE A 32 18.19 -12.94 -9.56
N ARG A 33 19.31 -13.61 -9.21
CA ARG A 33 19.37 -15.08 -9.17
C ARG A 33 18.46 -15.65 -8.07
N THR A 34 18.52 -15.07 -6.87
CA THR A 34 17.67 -15.48 -5.74
C THR A 34 16.21 -15.14 -6.04
N MET A 35 15.94 -13.98 -6.64
CA MET A 35 14.60 -13.59 -7.06
C MET A 35 14.01 -14.58 -8.07
N ALA A 36 14.80 -15.05 -9.05
CA ALA A 36 14.36 -16.05 -10.02
C ALA A 36 13.90 -17.35 -9.36
N LEU A 37 14.64 -17.81 -8.35
CA LEU A 37 14.30 -19.01 -7.59
C LEU A 37 13.02 -18.81 -6.76
N ARG A 38 12.87 -17.66 -6.09
CA ARG A 38 11.72 -17.39 -5.21
C ARG A 38 10.42 -17.10 -5.97
N SER A 39 10.51 -16.38 -7.08
CA SER A 39 9.34 -15.98 -7.88
C SER A 39 8.94 -17.02 -8.93
N GLY A 40 9.82 -17.97 -9.26
CA GLY A 40 9.64 -18.90 -10.37
C GLY A 40 9.82 -18.27 -11.76
N ILE A 41 10.21 -16.99 -11.83
CA ILE A 41 10.40 -16.26 -13.09
C ILE A 41 11.84 -16.47 -13.57
N LYS A 42 12.03 -16.73 -14.87
CA LYS A 42 13.36 -16.92 -15.46
C LYS A 42 14.25 -15.67 -15.24
N LYS A 43 15.54 -15.89 -14.96
CA LYS A 43 16.53 -14.83 -14.76
C LYS A 43 16.56 -13.79 -15.89
N SER A 44 16.49 -14.25 -17.14
CA SER A 44 16.46 -13.37 -18.32
C SER A 44 15.22 -12.49 -18.34
N ARG A 45 14.06 -13.07 -18.02
CA ARG A 45 12.78 -12.35 -17.94
C ARG A 45 12.79 -11.31 -16.81
N LEU A 46 13.30 -11.66 -15.63
CA LEU A 46 13.50 -10.70 -14.54
C LEU A 46 14.42 -9.55 -14.95
N GLY A 47 15.50 -9.84 -15.66
CA GLY A 47 16.42 -8.82 -16.17
C GLY A 47 15.76 -7.81 -17.13
N THR A 48 14.78 -8.26 -17.93
CA THR A 48 14.05 -7.35 -18.85
C THR A 48 12.91 -6.60 -18.18
N ILE A 49 12.16 -7.22 -17.25
CA ILE A 49 10.99 -6.55 -16.61
C ILE A 49 11.38 -5.70 -15.41
N LEU A 50 12.54 -5.96 -14.79
CA LEU A 50 13.11 -5.14 -13.70
C LEU A 50 14.31 -4.32 -14.17
N HIS A 51 14.38 -4.04 -15.48
CA HIS A 51 15.47 -3.25 -16.03
C HIS A 51 15.47 -1.83 -15.40
N ARG A 52 16.66 -1.35 -15.02
CA ARG A 52 16.83 -0.04 -14.36
C ARG A 52 16.40 1.13 -15.25
N ASP A 53 16.77 1.03 -16.53
CA ASP A 53 16.34 1.97 -17.57
C ASP A 53 14.90 1.64 -18.00
N PRO A 54 13.92 2.54 -17.78
CA PRO A 54 12.51 2.31 -18.13
C PRO A 54 12.29 2.06 -19.62
N GLU A 55 13.06 2.71 -20.50
CA GLU A 55 12.91 2.58 -21.96
C GLU A 55 13.32 1.19 -22.47
N LYS A 56 14.17 0.49 -21.72
CA LYS A 56 14.61 -0.88 -22.03
C LYS A 56 13.79 -1.94 -21.30
N ARG A 57 12.79 -1.52 -20.53
CA ARG A 57 12.01 -2.41 -19.68
C ARG A 57 10.89 -3.05 -20.50
N ALA A 58 10.81 -4.38 -20.45
CA ALA A 58 9.68 -5.10 -20.99
C ALA A 58 8.46 -4.98 -20.05
N SER A 59 7.26 -4.95 -20.61
CA SER A 59 6.02 -4.94 -19.83
C SER A 59 5.95 -6.14 -18.88
N MET A 60 5.57 -5.88 -17.63
CA MET A 60 5.34 -6.89 -16.59
C MET A 60 3.88 -7.30 -16.58
N THR A 61 3.60 -8.60 -16.52
CA THR A 61 2.23 -9.10 -16.37
C THR A 61 1.79 -9.10 -14.90
N LEU A 62 0.49 -9.09 -14.64
CA LEU A 62 -0.04 -9.15 -13.28
C LEU A 62 0.42 -10.41 -12.51
N PRO A 63 0.44 -11.63 -13.08
CA PRO A 63 0.97 -12.80 -12.39
C PRO A 63 2.47 -12.68 -12.04
N GLU A 64 3.27 -12.09 -12.93
CA GLU A 64 4.69 -11.82 -12.66
C GLU A 64 4.84 -10.83 -11.51
N PHE A 65 4.05 -9.75 -11.52
CA PHE A 65 4.04 -8.77 -10.45
C PHE A 65 3.69 -9.40 -9.11
N GLN A 66 2.59 -10.16 -9.04
CA GLN A 66 2.18 -10.87 -7.82
C GLN A 66 3.22 -11.87 -7.33
N ALA A 67 3.89 -12.59 -8.25
CA ALA A 67 4.96 -13.52 -7.89
C ALA A 67 6.18 -12.82 -7.31
N ILE A 68 6.56 -11.65 -7.85
CA ILE A 68 7.65 -10.81 -7.33
C ILE A 68 7.29 -10.27 -5.93
N LEU A 69 6.08 -9.74 -5.76
CA LEU A 69 5.63 -9.24 -4.45
C LEU A 69 5.66 -10.34 -3.38
N ARG A 70 5.13 -11.54 -3.69
CA ARG A 70 5.21 -12.68 -2.77
C ARG A 70 6.65 -13.08 -2.44
N ALA A 71 7.56 -13.08 -3.42
CA ALA A 71 8.97 -13.39 -3.21
C ALA A 71 9.69 -12.38 -2.29
N LEU A 72 9.18 -11.15 -2.24
CA LEU A 72 9.64 -10.06 -1.36
C LEU A 72 8.88 -9.99 -0.03
N ASN A 73 7.89 -10.85 0.19
CA ASN A 73 6.97 -10.77 1.33
C ASN A 73 6.26 -9.39 1.41
N ILE A 74 5.92 -8.82 0.26
CA ILE A 74 5.17 -7.56 0.13
C ILE A 74 3.74 -7.89 -0.25
N ASP A 75 2.80 -7.28 0.46
CA ASP A 75 1.38 -7.38 0.12
C ASP A 75 1.00 -6.46 -1.07
N LEU A 76 0.00 -6.85 -1.85
CA LEU A 76 -0.48 -6.02 -2.96
C LEU A 76 -0.93 -4.62 -2.51
N MET A 77 -1.65 -4.52 -1.39
CA MET A 77 -2.07 -3.21 -0.86
C MET A 77 -0.88 -2.39 -0.39
N GLN A 78 0.12 -3.05 0.21
CA GLN A 78 1.36 -2.38 0.60
C GLN A 78 2.09 -1.80 -0.61
N ALA A 79 2.15 -2.54 -1.72
CA ALA A 79 2.76 -2.07 -2.96
C ALA A 79 2.01 -0.86 -3.54
N VAL A 80 0.68 -0.93 -3.61
CA VAL A 80 -0.17 0.17 -4.12
C VAL A 80 0.01 1.43 -3.26
N ILE A 81 -0.20 1.33 -1.95
CA ILE A 81 -0.08 2.46 -1.02
C ILE A 81 1.32 3.08 -1.11
N SER A 82 2.36 2.25 -1.18
CA SER A 82 3.75 2.73 -1.28
C SER A 82 3.98 3.58 -2.53
N VAL A 83 3.49 3.16 -3.69
CA VAL A 83 3.73 3.89 -4.94
C VAL A 83 2.88 5.15 -5.01
N GLU A 84 1.60 5.09 -4.64
CA GLU A 84 0.73 6.27 -4.64
C GLU A 84 1.25 7.36 -3.69
N MET A 85 1.58 6.99 -2.45
CA MET A 85 2.10 7.98 -1.48
C MET A 85 3.47 8.54 -1.88
N THR A 86 4.32 7.74 -2.54
CA THR A 86 5.63 8.24 -3.02
C THR A 86 5.45 9.21 -4.19
N ARG A 87 4.48 8.96 -5.06
CA ARG A 87 4.15 9.81 -6.22
C ARG A 87 3.64 11.18 -5.77
N GLU A 88 2.87 11.24 -4.69
CA GLU A 88 2.26 12.48 -4.20
C GLU A 88 3.15 13.29 -3.24
N MET A 89 4.02 12.63 -2.46
CA MET A 89 4.62 13.28 -1.28
C MET A 89 6.15 13.35 -1.26
N GLU A 90 6.87 12.90 -2.31
CA GLU A 90 8.34 12.78 -2.31
C GLU A 90 8.90 12.10 -1.02
N LEU A 91 8.10 11.26 -0.37
CA LEU A 91 8.42 10.60 0.90
C LEU A 91 9.27 9.37 0.62
N VAL A 92 10.53 9.59 0.24
CA VAL A 92 11.51 8.53 0.08
C VAL A 92 12.52 8.72 1.21
N GLN A 93 12.73 7.66 2.01
CA GLN A 93 13.78 7.48 3.05
C GLN A 93 13.40 7.53 4.54
N ASP A 94 12.12 7.51 4.95
CA ASP A 94 11.77 7.50 6.39
C ASP A 94 11.24 6.14 6.89
N ASP A 95 11.90 5.51 7.85
CA ASP A 95 11.45 4.26 8.49
C ASP A 95 10.03 4.37 9.09
N ARG A 96 9.63 5.58 9.51
CA ARG A 96 8.27 5.87 10.01
C ARG A 96 7.23 5.65 8.90
N PHE A 97 7.60 5.95 7.66
CA PHE A 97 6.74 5.77 6.50
C PHE A 97 6.52 4.28 6.21
N THR A 98 7.56 3.46 6.25
CA THR A 98 7.45 2.00 6.09
C THR A 98 6.49 1.39 7.13
N ALA A 99 6.62 1.79 8.39
CA ALA A 99 5.72 1.34 9.46
C ALA A 99 4.27 1.81 9.25
N LEU A 100 4.08 3.06 8.78
CA LEU A 100 2.77 3.61 8.46
C LEU A 100 2.10 2.83 7.32
N VAL A 101 2.81 2.55 6.23
CA VAL A 101 2.29 1.79 5.09
C VAL A 101 1.91 0.37 5.52
N ALA A 102 2.73 -0.30 6.34
CA ALA A 102 2.41 -1.64 6.85
C ALA A 102 1.14 -1.64 7.72
N MET A 103 1.00 -0.63 8.60
CA MET A 103 -0.20 -0.44 9.42
C MET A 103 -1.43 -0.18 8.56
N LEU A 104 -1.35 0.72 7.57
CA LEU A 104 -2.44 1.01 6.64
C LEU A 104 -2.86 -0.23 5.83
N SER A 105 -1.89 -0.99 5.33
CA SER A 105 -2.15 -2.22 4.58
C SER A 105 -2.93 -3.23 5.42
N THR A 106 -2.59 -3.34 6.71
CA THR A 106 -3.30 -4.22 7.66
C THR A 106 -4.73 -3.74 7.89
N LEU A 107 -4.94 -2.43 8.04
CA LEU A 107 -6.26 -1.83 8.19
C LEU A 107 -7.14 -2.12 6.96
N PHE A 108 -6.62 -1.91 5.75
CA PHE A 108 -7.36 -2.13 4.50
C PHE A 108 -7.66 -3.61 4.21
N LYS A 109 -6.88 -4.56 4.73
CA LYS A 109 -7.23 -5.99 4.61
C LYS A 109 -8.47 -6.37 5.41
N GLY A 110 -8.64 -5.80 6.60
CA GLY A 110 -9.74 -6.14 7.51
C GLY A 110 -10.99 -5.30 7.34
N LEU A 111 -10.83 -4.04 6.92
CA LEU A 111 -11.91 -3.06 6.88
C LEU A 111 -13.05 -3.43 5.91
N PRO A 112 -12.80 -3.80 4.64
CA PRO A 112 -13.86 -4.10 3.69
C PRO A 112 -14.76 -5.25 4.17
N HIS A 113 -14.15 -6.31 4.70
CA HIS A 113 -14.91 -7.47 5.18
C HIS A 113 -15.81 -7.10 6.37
N ARG A 114 -15.27 -6.40 7.37
CA ARG A 114 -16.04 -5.96 8.55
C ARG A 114 -17.18 -4.99 8.19
N LEU A 115 -16.97 -4.14 7.19
CA LEU A 115 -18.03 -3.25 6.70
C LEU A 115 -19.15 -4.04 6.02
N VAL A 116 -18.82 -5.06 5.22
CA VAL A 116 -19.82 -5.95 4.62
C VAL A 116 -20.59 -6.72 5.69
N GLU A 117 -19.91 -7.27 6.70
CA GLU A 117 -20.58 -7.95 7.82
C GLU A 117 -21.53 -7.01 8.56
N ALA A 118 -21.08 -5.81 8.92
CA ALA A 118 -21.91 -4.82 9.59
C ALA A 118 -23.13 -4.38 8.75
N LEU A 119 -22.98 -4.30 7.43
CA LEU A 119 -24.09 -4.00 6.51
C LEU A 119 -25.09 -5.17 6.42
N GLN A 120 -24.62 -6.41 6.49
CA GLN A 120 -25.48 -7.60 6.49
C GLN A 120 -26.31 -7.73 7.78
N GLU A 121 -25.82 -7.19 8.90
CA GLU A 121 -26.54 -7.17 10.18
C GLU A 121 -27.64 -6.08 10.23
N LEU A 122 -27.58 -5.08 9.35
CA LEU A 122 -28.62 -4.06 9.23
C LEU A 122 -29.79 -4.62 8.42
N GLU A 123 -30.83 -5.10 9.11
CA GLU A 123 -32.09 -5.49 8.48
C GLU A 123 -32.64 -4.34 7.62
N GLY A 124 -32.71 -4.54 6.30
CA GLY A 124 -33.37 -3.63 5.36
C GLY A 124 -32.48 -2.94 4.32
N MET A 125 -31.15 -3.07 4.38
CA MET A 125 -30.27 -2.55 3.33
C MET A 125 -30.02 -3.60 2.24
N ASP A 126 -30.55 -3.38 1.03
CA ASP A 126 -30.30 -4.25 -0.14
C ASP A 126 -29.02 -3.89 -0.93
N GLY A 127 -28.26 -2.90 -0.44
CA GLY A 127 -27.02 -2.42 -1.02
C GLY A 127 -27.18 -1.38 -2.14
N SER A 128 -28.40 -1.14 -2.65
CA SER A 128 -28.67 -0.11 -3.66
C SER A 128 -28.54 1.33 -3.13
N GLU A 129 -28.54 1.48 -1.81
CA GLU A 129 -28.45 2.76 -1.11
C GLU A 129 -27.00 3.23 -0.87
N ILE A 130 -26.00 2.36 -1.11
CA ILE A 130 -24.59 2.69 -0.92
C ILE A 130 -24.13 3.61 -2.05
N ARG A 131 -23.81 4.86 -1.71
CA ARG A 131 -23.34 5.88 -2.67
C ARG A 131 -21.83 6.05 -2.59
N SER A 132 -21.18 6.21 -3.74
CA SER A 132 -19.73 6.43 -3.82
C SER A 132 -19.26 7.69 -3.09
N GLU A 133 -20.11 8.72 -3.04
CA GLU A 133 -19.89 9.97 -2.29
C GLU A 133 -19.69 9.75 -0.78
N TRP A 134 -20.21 8.65 -0.22
CA TRP A 134 -19.99 8.29 1.19
C TRP A 134 -18.52 8.01 1.51
N GLY A 135 -17.71 7.68 0.51
CA GLY A 135 -16.28 7.42 0.66
C GLY A 135 -15.55 8.55 1.39
N THR A 136 -15.86 9.81 1.08
CA THR A 136 -15.21 10.99 1.71
C THR A 136 -15.59 11.15 3.19
N TYR A 137 -16.85 10.88 3.54
CA TYR A 137 -17.32 10.91 4.93
C TYR A 137 -16.68 9.80 5.75
N PHE A 138 -16.63 8.57 5.22
CA PHE A 138 -15.98 7.45 5.89
C PHE A 138 -14.47 7.67 6.03
N GLN A 139 -13.80 8.18 4.99
CA GLN A 139 -12.38 8.53 5.05
C GLN A 139 -12.10 9.51 6.19
N SER A 140 -12.89 10.58 6.30
CA SER A 140 -12.76 11.59 7.36
C SER A 140 -12.97 10.99 8.76
N ALA A 141 -13.98 10.14 8.92
CA ALA A 141 -14.27 9.46 10.18
C ALA A 141 -13.15 8.50 10.60
N VAL A 142 -12.62 7.72 9.64
CA VAL A 142 -11.49 6.80 9.86
C VAL A 142 -10.24 7.57 10.25
N ILE A 143 -9.87 8.63 9.52
CA ILE A 143 -8.70 9.47 9.85
C ILE A 143 -8.81 10.02 11.27
N LYS A 144 -9.97 10.60 11.63
CA LYS A 144 -10.19 11.15 12.97
C LYS A 144 -10.04 10.09 14.06
N ARG A 145 -10.58 8.89 13.84
CA ARG A 145 -10.42 7.78 14.79
C ARG A 145 -8.97 7.32 14.89
N MET A 146 -8.27 7.16 13.78
CA MET A 146 -6.87 6.75 13.75
C MET A 146 -5.97 7.73 14.52
N VAL A 147 -6.11 9.03 14.28
CA VAL A 147 -5.34 10.07 15.01
C VAL A 147 -5.59 9.97 16.52
N THR A 148 -6.84 9.76 16.91
CA THR A 148 -7.23 9.59 18.31
C THR A 148 -6.55 8.37 18.95
N GLU A 149 -6.61 7.21 18.30
CA GLU A 149 -6.02 5.96 18.80
C GLU A 149 -4.48 6.02 18.85
N ILE A 150 -3.84 6.57 17.81
CA ILE A 150 -2.38 6.75 17.79
C ILE A 150 -1.94 7.66 18.94
N THR A 151 -2.64 8.78 19.13
CA THR A 151 -2.35 9.72 20.23
C THR A 151 -2.49 9.03 21.60
N ALA A 152 -3.55 8.24 21.80
CA ALA A 152 -3.75 7.49 23.04
C ALA A 152 -2.66 6.42 23.27
N VAL A 153 -2.19 5.75 22.22
CA VAL A 153 -1.05 4.81 22.31
C VAL A 153 0.23 5.53 22.70
N LEU A 154 0.54 6.69 22.09
CA LEU A 154 1.73 7.48 22.42
C LEU A 154 1.70 8.02 23.86
N GLN A 155 0.54 8.49 24.32
CA GLN A 155 0.35 8.95 25.70
C GLN A 155 0.54 7.83 26.73
N ARG A 156 0.05 6.62 26.43
CA ARG A 156 0.32 5.45 27.31
C ARG A 156 1.82 5.12 27.36
N ARG A 157 2.52 5.16 26.22
CA ARG A 157 3.96 4.88 26.16
C ARG A 157 4.79 5.89 26.95
N SER A 158 4.44 7.17 26.92
CA SER A 158 5.16 8.19 27.71
C SER A 158 4.94 8.03 29.22
N GLN A 159 3.76 7.56 29.64
CA GLN A 159 3.47 7.27 31.05
C GLN A 159 4.28 6.08 31.61
N PHE A 160 4.57 5.07 30.79
CA PHE A 160 5.41 3.93 31.20
C PHE A 160 6.92 4.14 30.97
N GLY A 161 7.31 5.07 30.08
CA GLY A 161 8.71 5.40 29.77
C GLY A 161 9.42 6.28 30.82
N SER A 162 8.69 6.90 31.74
CA SER A 162 9.25 7.69 32.85
C SER A 162 9.33 6.92 34.19
N GLY A 163 9.20 5.58 34.18
CA GLY A 163 9.05 4.74 35.38
C GLY A 163 10.18 3.74 35.70
N ARG A 164 11.34 3.80 35.04
CA ARG A 164 12.57 3.08 35.41
C ARG A 164 13.73 4.04 35.14
N ASP A 165 14.18 4.82 36.12
CA ASP A 165 15.07 4.37 37.20
C ASP A 165 14.80 5.11 38.52
N PRO A 166 14.61 4.37 39.63
CA PRO A 166 15.43 4.65 40.78
C PRO A 166 16.03 3.33 41.30
N LEU A 167 17.34 3.23 41.19
CA LEU A 167 18.19 2.16 41.72
C LEU A 167 18.17 0.85 40.90
N LEU A 168 19.02 0.79 39.87
CA LEU A 168 20.15 -0.16 39.78
C LEU A 168 21.18 0.29 38.74
#